data_AF-A0A1J8P0C3-F1
#
_entry.id   AF-A0A1J8P0C3-F1
#
_cell.length_a   1.000
_cell.length_b   1.000
_cell.length_c   1.000
_cell.angle_alpha   90.00
_cell.angle_beta   90.00
_cell.angle_gamma   90.00
#
_symmetry.space_group_name_H-M   'P 1'
#
loop_
_entity.id
_entity.type
_entity.pdbx_description
1 polymer ?
#
loop_
_entity_poly.entity_id
_entity_poly.type
_entity_poly.pdbx_seq_one_letter_code
_entity_poly.pdbx_strand_id
1 'polypeptide(L)' 'KCEKKVYLNEYQSIGELIVDVDDYIEFYNHRRFYETLGYRKPMDVYRESSIKSIKGKGFLKWTT' A
#
# COMPACT_ATOMS: atom_id res chain seq x y z
N LYS A 1 -17.11 -5.71 -0.19
CA LYS A 1 -16.94 -6.27 1.16
C LYS A 1 -15.71 -7.18 1.15
N CYS A 2 -14.59 -6.75 1.73
CA CYS A 2 -13.42 -7.61 1.93
C CYS A 2 -13.03 -7.42 3.39
N GLU A 3 -13.51 -8.32 4.23
CA GLU A 3 -13.15 -8.37 5.63
C GLU A 3 -12.35 -9.67 5.78
N LYS A 4 -11.03 -9.62 5.54
CA LYS A 4 -10.16 -10.66 6.06
C LYS A 4 -10.15 -10.45 7.57
N LYS A 5 -10.90 -11.27 8.29
CA LYS A 5 -10.94 -11.23 9.75
C LYS A 5 -9.83 -12.13 10.25
N VAL A 6 -8.74 -11.51 10.72
CA VAL A 6 -7.61 -12.20 11.32
C VAL A 6 -7.99 -12.49 12.77
N TYR A 7 -8.38 -13.73 13.07
CA TYR A 7 -8.68 -14.16 14.43
C TYR A 7 -7.43 -14.79 15.04
N LEU A 8 -6.89 -14.16 16.08
CA LEU A 8 -5.63 -14.60 16.70
C LEU A 8 -5.65 -16.05 17.20
N ASN A 9 -6.84 -16.54 17.58
CA ASN A 9 -7.03 -17.89 18.10
C ASN A 9 -7.00 -18.98 17.02
N GLU A 10 -6.98 -18.61 15.74
CA GLU A 10 -6.97 -19.56 14.61
C GLU A 10 -5.55 -19.96 14.18
N TYR A 11 -4.53 -19.25 14.66
CA TYR A 11 -3.13 -19.51 14.31
C TYR A 11 -2.48 -20.47 15.31
N GLN A 12 -1.75 -21.46 14.79
CA GLN A 12 -1.03 -22.42 15.61
C GLN A 12 0.33 -21.87 16.06
N SER A 13 0.86 -20.89 15.33
CA SER A 13 2.10 -20.22 15.68
C SER A 13 2.10 -18.76 15.26
N ILE A 14 2.98 -17.97 15.88
CA ILE A 14 3.18 -16.57 15.51
C ILE A 14 3.75 -16.42 14.08
N GLY A 15 4.48 -17.42 13.60
CA GLY A 15 5.06 -17.42 12.26
C GLY A 15 3.99 -17.44 11.16
N GLU A 16 2.93 -18.23 11.34
CA GLU A 16 1.79 -18.26 10.42
C GLU A 16 1.08 -16.91 10.37
N LEU A 17 0.90 -16.26 11.52
CA LEU A 17 0.30 -14.93 11.60
C LEU A 17 1.13 -13.89 10.83
N ILE A 18 2.47 -13.92 10.97
CA ILE A 18 3.35 -12.99 10.27
C ILE A 18 3.21 -13.14 8.76
N VAL A 19 3.27 -14.36 8.24
CA VAL A 19 3.12 -14.63 6.80
C VAL A 19 1.76 -14.15 6.30
N ASP A 20 0.69 -14.44 7.04
CA ASP A 20 -0.67 -14.12 6.62
C ASP A 20 -0.96 -12.60 6.64
N VAL A 21 -0.28 -11.87 7.53
CA VAL A 21 -0.28 -10.39 7.57
C VAL A 21 0.52 -9.83 6.40
N ASP A 22 1.70 -10.37 6.11
CA ASP A 22 2.52 -9.94 4.97
C ASP A 22 1.77 -10.10 3.65
N ASP A 23 1.12 -11.25 3.44
CA ASP A 23 0.27 -11.52 2.28
C ASP A 23 -0.91 -10.55 2.19
N TYR A 24 -1.52 -10.21 3.34
CA TYR A 24 -2.60 -9.23 3.37
C TYR A 24 -2.11 -7.83 2.98
N ILE A 25 -0.92 -7.42 3.44
CA ILE A 25 -0.31 -6.13 3.10
C ILE A 25 0.00 -6.06 1.60
N GLU A 26 0.57 -7.12 1.01
CA GLU A 26 0.82 -7.20 -0.44
C GLU A 26 -0.48 -7.01 -1.22
N PHE A 27 -1.51 -7.77 -0.85
CA PHE A 27 -2.80 -7.71 -1.50
C PHE A 27 -3.42 -6.31 -1.38
N TYR A 28 -3.41 -5.73 -0.18
CA TYR A 28 -3.97 -4.41 0.08
C TYR A 28 -3.28 -3.34 -0.75
N ASN A 29 -1.95 -3.35 -0.78
CA ASN A 29 -1.16 -2.32 -1.42
C ASN A 29 -1.16 -2.43 -2.96
N HIS A 30 -1.18 -3.66 -3.50
CA HIS A 30 -0.95 -3.91 -4.93
C HIS A 30 -2.14 -4.47 -5.70
N ARG A 31 -3.19 -4.95 -5.03
CA ARG A 31 -4.31 -5.63 -5.70
C ARG A 31 -5.65 -5.00 -5.37
N ARG A 32 -5.79 -4.40 -4.19
CA ARG A 32 -7.04 -3.75 -3.78
C ARG A 32 -7.28 -2.44 -4.52
N PHE A 33 -8.47 -2.30 -5.09
CA PHE A 33 -8.96 -1.05 -5.66
C PHE A 33 -9.77 -0.27 -4.63
N TYR A 34 -9.62 1.05 -4.66
CA TYR A 34 -10.34 1.96 -3.76
C TYR A 34 -11.09 3.03 -4.55
N GLU A 35 -12.40 3.14 -4.34
CA GLU A 35 -13.27 4.08 -5.08
C GLU A 35 -12.84 5.53 -4.86
N THR A 36 -12.50 5.91 -3.62
CA THR A 36 -12.03 7.27 -3.29
C THR A 36 -10.69 7.63 -3.93
N LEU A 37 -9.91 6.64 -4.37
CA LEU A 37 -8.66 6.83 -5.12
C LEU A 37 -8.88 6.80 -6.65
N GLY A 38 -10.14 6.79 -7.10
CA GLY A 38 -10.51 6.69 -8.51
C GLY A 38 -10.31 5.27 -9.07
N TYR A 39 -10.62 4.24 -8.28
CA TYR A 39 -10.38 2.84 -8.61
C TYR A 39 -8.91 2.54 -8.92
N ARG A 40 -8.00 3.22 -8.22
CA ARG A 40 -6.56 2.94 -8.28
C ARG A 40 -6.11 2.17 -7.06
N LYS A 41 -4.94 1.54 -7.19
CA LYS A 41 -4.31 0.80 -6.09
C LYS A 41 -3.52 1.76 -5.20
N PRO A 42 -3.45 1.53 -3.88
CA PRO A 42 -2.69 2.38 -2.98
C PRO A 42 -1.24 2.61 -3.42
N MET A 43 -0.54 1.56 -3.89
CA MET A 43 0.85 1.73 -4.34
C MET A 43 1.02 2.58 -5.58
N ASP A 44 0.05 2.60 -6.49
CA ASP A 44 0.14 3.42 -7.70
C ASP A 44 0.10 4.91 -7.32
N VAL A 45 -0.76 5.25 -6.36
CA VAL A 45 -0.88 6.62 -5.82
C VAL A 45 0.38 7.04 -5.08
N TYR A 46 0.96 6.16 -4.26
CA TYR A 46 2.21 6.44 -3.56
C TYR A 46 3.41 6.62 -4.51
N ARG A 47 3.51 5.78 -5.55
CA ARG A 47 4.57 5.92 -6.56
C ARG A 47 4.44 7.23 -7.31
N GLU A 48 3.23 7.60 -7.69
CA GLU A 48 2.97 8.86 -8.39
C GLU A 48 3.33 10.08 -7.52
N SER A 49 2.94 10.08 -6.24
CA SER A 49 3.27 11.17 -5.32
C SER A 49 4.79 11.29 -5.08
N SER A 50 5.48 10.15 -5.00
CA SER A 50 6.94 10.10 -4.86
C SER A 50 7.65 10.71 -6.09
N ILE A 51 7.19 10.37 -7.30
CA ILE A 51 7.71 10.95 -8.55
C ILE A 51 7.43 12.45 -8.62
N LYS A 52 6.23 12.89 -8.23
CA LYS A 52 5.87 14.33 -8.18
C LYS A 52 6.77 15.10 -7.21
N SER A 53 7.09 14.54 -6.05
CA SER A 53 8.01 15.13 -5.07
C SER A 53 9.41 15.31 -5.65
N ILE A 54 9.92 14.33 -6.40
CA ILE A 54 11.23 14.43 -7.07
C ILE A 54 11.24 15.53 -8.13
N LYS A 55 10.19 15.61 -8.97
CA LYS A 55 10.07 16.66 -9.99
C LYS A 55 9.98 18.06 -9.40
N GLY A 56 9.25 18.23 -8.30
CA GLY A 56 9.14 19.52 -7.58
C GLY A 56 10.48 19.99 -7.00
N LYS A 57 11.32 19.08 -6.50
CA LYS A 57 12.68 19.40 -6.02
C LYS A 57 13.64 19.75 -7.16
N GLY A 58 13.48 19.14 -8.33
CA GLY A 58 14.28 19.46 -9.51
C GLY A 58 13.98 20.85 -10.08
N PHE A 59 12.71 21.27 -10.06
CA PHE A 59 12.28 22.59 -10.54
C PHE A 59 12.84 23.75 -9.68
N LEU A 60 12.93 23.57 -8.36
CA LEU A 60 13.43 24.60 -7.44
C LEU A 60 14.97 24.79 -7.50
N LYS A 61 15.69 23.94 -8.24
CA LYS A 61 17.16 24.02 -8.37
C LYS A 61 17.66 24.86 -9.55
N TRP A 62 16.80 25.24 -10.50
CA TRP A 62 17.19 26.00 -11.70
C TRP A 62 16.82 27.49 -11.65
N THR A 63 16.31 27.96 -10.52
CA THR A 63 15.89 29.36 -10.30
C THR A 63 16.72 30.06 -9.23
N THR A 64 17.97 29.66 -9.02
CA THR A 64 18.93 30.33 -8.11
C THR A 64 20.32 30.32 -8.70
#